data_AF-A0AAW1J0M1-F1
#
_entry.id   AF-A0AAW1J0M1-F1
#
_cell.length_a   1.000
_cell.length_b   1.000
_cell.length_c   1.000
_cell.angle_alpha   90.00
_cell.angle_beta   90.00
_cell.angle_gamma   90.00
#
_symmetry.space_group_name_H-M   'P 1'
#
loop_
_entity.id
_entity.type
_entity.pdbx_description
1 polymer ?
#
loop_
_entity_poly.entity_id
_entity_poly.type
_entity_poly.pdbx_seq_one_letter_code
_entity_poly.pdbx_strand_id
1 'polypeptide(L)'
;MQKTWCSSITERRVNILHEVIRDIINYRETHDVKRNDFVQLLLNIKHGVTNDGSSFTFNEIAAQAFVFFIDGFETPSSIMMFAFYEMAKNQDIQDKVREEIRRAVAKYDGNITYDTDLYESSF
;
A
#
# COMPACT_ATOMS: atom_id res chain seq x y z
N MET A 1 -4.73 25.66 23.03
CA MET A 1 -3.52 25.66 22.18
C MET A 1 -3.09 24.26 21.72
N GLN A 2 -3.12 23.22 22.56
CA GLN A 2 -2.69 21.87 22.13
C GLN A 2 -3.67 21.19 21.16
N LYS A 3 -4.99 21.47 21.26
CA LYS A 3 -6.01 20.93 20.36
C LYS A 3 -5.91 21.45 18.92
N THR A 4 -5.56 22.73 18.74
CA THR A 4 -5.39 23.36 17.42
C THR A 4 -4.11 22.90 16.72
N TRP A 5 -3.07 22.52 17.46
CA TRP A 5 -1.83 21.99 16.88
C TRP A 5 -2.01 20.56 16.34
N CYS A 6 -2.71 19.71 17.11
CA CYS A 6 -3.03 18.35 16.67
C CYS A 6 -3.98 18.36 15.46
N SER A 7 -4.97 19.25 15.42
CA SER A 7 -5.84 19.38 14.23
C SER A 7 -5.08 19.87 13.00
N SER A 8 -4.18 20.86 13.17
CA SER A 8 -3.30 21.37 12.10
C SER A 8 -2.41 20.28 11.49
N ILE A 9 -1.87 19.36 12.30
CA ILE A 9 -1.04 18.25 11.80
C ILE A 9 -1.88 17.23 11.05
N THR A 10 -3.06 16.88 11.57
CA THR A 10 -3.96 15.93 10.93
C THR A 10 -4.52 16.48 9.62
N GLU A 11 -4.92 17.75 9.58
CA GLU A 11 -5.35 18.46 8.36
C GLU A 11 -4.23 18.48 7.30
N ARG A 12 -2.99 18.79 7.69
CA ARG A 12 -1.85 18.80 6.76
C ARG A 12 -1.59 17.43 6.14
N ARG A 13 -1.76 16.33 6.88
CA ARG A 13 -1.55 14.96 6.36
C ARG A 13 -2.66 14.52 5.40
N VAL A 14 -3.92 14.83 5.72
CA VAL A 14 -5.06 14.54 4.85
C VAL A 14 -4.95 15.34 3.54
N ASN A 15 -4.53 16.61 3.63
CA ASN A 15 -4.39 17.47 2.47
C ASN A 15 -3.32 16.96 1.49
N ILE A 16 -2.18 16.46 1.97
CA ILE A 16 -1.12 15.93 1.11
C ILE A 16 -1.61 14.74 0.28
N LEU A 17 -2.27 13.76 0.89
CA LEU A 17 -2.73 12.60 0.12
C LEU A 17 -3.82 12.98 -0.88
N HIS A 18 -4.73 13.88 -0.48
CA HIS A 18 -5.77 14.39 -1.39
C HIS A 18 -5.17 15.11 -2.59
N GLU A 19 -4.15 15.95 -2.38
CA GLU A 19 -3.41 16.64 -3.43
C GLU A 19 -2.67 15.64 -4.35
N VAL A 20 -1.95 14.67 -3.78
CA VAL A 20 -1.23 13.65 -4.57
C VAL A 20 -2.20 12.83 -5.44
N ILE A 21 -3.33 12.39 -4.89
CA ILE A 21 -4.33 11.65 -5.67
C ILE A 21 -4.93 12.53 -6.76
N ARG A 22 -5.18 13.82 -6.47
CA ARG A 22 -5.64 14.79 -7.47
C ARG A 22 -4.67 14.91 -8.62
N ASP A 23 -3.39 15.09 -8.32
CA ASP A 23 -2.36 15.28 -9.32
C ASP A 23 -2.18 14.02 -10.18
N ILE A 24 -2.20 12.84 -9.57
CA ILE A 24 -2.11 11.56 -10.30
C ILE A 24 -3.32 11.37 -11.23
N ILE A 25 -4.53 11.63 -10.74
CA ILE A 25 -5.76 11.49 -11.53
C ILE A 25 -5.75 12.49 -12.70
N ASN A 26 -5.49 13.77 -12.41
CA ASN A 26 -5.42 14.81 -13.44
C ASN A 26 -4.36 14.49 -14.49
N TYR A 27 -3.17 14.04 -14.07
CA TYR A 27 -2.10 13.67 -15.00
C TYR A 27 -2.52 12.53 -15.92
N ARG A 28 -3.15 11.48 -15.37
CA ARG A 28 -3.60 10.32 -16.16
C ARG A 28 -4.73 10.66 -17.12
N GLU A 29 -5.72 11.43 -16.68
CA GLU A 29 -6.84 11.85 -17.54
C GLU A 29 -6.37 12.80 -18.65
N THR A 30 -5.41 13.70 -18.37
CA THR A 30 -4.90 14.66 -19.38
C THR A 30 -3.93 14.04 -20.40
N HIS A 31 -3.18 13.02 -20.02
CA HIS A 31 -2.16 12.39 -20.88
C HIS A 31 -2.57 11.00 -21.39
N ASP A 32 -3.80 10.56 -21.15
CA ASP A 32 -4.31 9.21 -21.47
C ASP A 32 -3.40 8.07 -20.98
N VAL A 33 -2.85 8.23 -19.78
CA VAL A 33 -1.94 7.23 -19.18
C VAL A 33 -2.76 6.19 -18.42
N LYS A 34 -2.75 4.96 -18.93
CA LYS A 34 -3.33 3.79 -18.26
C LYS A 34 -2.25 2.91 -17.67
N ARG A 35 -2.36 2.60 -16.37
CA ARG A 35 -1.45 1.69 -15.65
C ARG A 35 -2.28 0.64 -14.94
N ASN A 36 -1.86 -0.63 -14.98
CA ASN A 36 -2.60 -1.68 -14.27
C ASN A 36 -2.26 -1.63 -12.76
N ASP A 37 -2.85 -0.68 -12.05
CA ASP A 37 -2.64 -0.44 -10.62
C ASP A 37 -3.94 -0.03 -9.91
N PHE A 38 -3.85 0.09 -8.59
CA PHE A 38 -4.98 0.47 -7.73
C PHE A 38 -5.61 1.82 -8.11
N VAL A 39 -4.81 2.80 -8.53
CA VAL A 39 -5.35 4.12 -8.92
C VAL A 39 -6.15 4.02 -10.22
N GLN A 40 -5.74 3.15 -11.15
CA GLN A 40 -6.53 2.89 -12.36
C GLN A 40 -7.84 2.16 -12.04
N LEU A 41 -7.84 1.24 -11.08
CA LEU A 41 -9.08 0.62 -10.60
C LEU A 41 -10.04 1.68 -10.08
N LEU A 42 -9.54 2.62 -9.26
CA LEU A 42 -10.34 3.74 -8.75
C LEU A 42 -10.85 4.66 -9.87
N LEU A 43 -10.04 4.95 -10.89
CA LEU A 43 -10.49 5.71 -12.07
C LEU A 43 -11.59 5.00 -12.85
N ASN A 44 -11.45 3.69 -13.03
CA ASN A 44 -12.47 2.88 -13.71
C ASN A 44 -13.78 2.88 -12.89
N ILE A 45 -13.70 2.83 -11.56
CA ILE A 45 -14.86 2.96 -10.66
C ILE A 45 -15.48 4.36 -10.76
N LYS A 46 -14.66 5.42 -10.80
CA LYS A 46 -15.11 6.81 -10.99
C LYS A 46 -15.89 7.01 -12.28
N HIS A 47 -15.43 6.39 -13.37
CA HIS A 47 -16.09 6.47 -14.69
C HIS A 47 -17.23 5.45 -14.85
N GLY A 48 -17.31 4.45 -13.95
CA GLY A 48 -18.39 3.49 -13.91
C GLY A 48 -19.69 4.09 -13.37
N VAL A 49 -20.81 3.50 -13.77
CA VAL A 49 -22.14 3.83 -13.24
C VAL A 49 -22.53 2.75 -12.22
N THR A 50 -22.89 3.15 -11.01
CA THR A 50 -23.37 2.26 -9.96
C THR A 50 -24.80 1.79 -10.24
N ASN A 51 -25.28 0.79 -9.49
CA ASN A 51 -26.60 0.19 -9.70
C ASN A 51 -27.78 1.17 -9.56
N ASP A 52 -27.58 2.31 -8.88
CA ASP A 52 -28.54 3.39 -8.69
C ASP A 52 -28.44 4.50 -9.76
N GLY A 53 -27.56 4.33 -10.77
CA GLY A 53 -27.35 5.32 -11.83
C GLY A 53 -26.40 6.46 -11.45
N SER A 54 -25.79 6.43 -10.27
CA SER A 54 -24.81 7.44 -9.84
C SER A 54 -23.37 7.06 -10.23
N SER A 55 -22.42 7.96 -9.99
CA SER A 55 -20.98 7.75 -10.23
C SER A 55 -20.19 8.27 -9.04
N PHE A 56 -19.08 7.62 -8.70
CA PHE A 56 -18.24 8.07 -7.60
C PHE A 56 -17.65 9.46 -7.87
N THR A 57 -17.75 10.34 -6.89
CA THR A 57 -17.11 11.65 -6.90
C THR A 57 -15.61 11.54 -6.67
N PHE A 58 -14.87 12.58 -7.08
CA PHE A 58 -13.42 12.65 -6.79
C PHE A 58 -13.12 12.52 -5.28
N ASN A 59 -13.94 13.12 -4.42
CA ASN A 59 -13.72 13.05 -2.98
C ASN A 59 -13.93 11.63 -2.43
N GLU A 60 -14.90 10.88 -2.94
CA GLU A 60 -15.09 9.48 -2.55
C GLU A 60 -13.92 8.61 -3.04
N ILE A 61 -13.43 8.84 -4.25
CA ILE A 61 -12.23 8.16 -4.77
C ILE A 61 -10.99 8.48 -3.92
N ALA A 62 -10.78 9.75 -3.58
CA ALA A 62 -9.67 10.16 -2.73
C ALA A 62 -9.80 9.57 -1.31
N ALA A 63 -11.02 9.47 -0.78
CA ALA A 63 -11.28 8.83 0.51
C ALA A 63 -10.97 7.33 0.48
N GLN A 64 -11.34 6.61 -0.59
CA GLN A 64 -10.98 5.19 -0.76
C GLN A 64 -9.46 4.99 -0.83
N ALA A 65 -8.75 5.87 -1.56
CA ALA A 65 -7.30 5.83 -1.59
C ALA A 65 -6.66 6.09 -0.22
N PHE A 66 -7.27 6.97 0.58
CA PHE A 66 -6.81 7.26 1.94
C PHE A 66 -6.96 6.08 2.89
N VAL A 67 -8.14 5.44 2.90
CA VAL A 67 -8.38 4.25 3.72
C VAL A 67 -7.42 3.13 3.35
N PHE A 68 -7.28 2.83 2.05
CA PHE A 68 -6.36 1.80 1.58
C PHE A 68 -4.91 2.04 2.02
N PHE A 69 -4.46 3.29 1.99
CA PHE A 69 -3.11 3.66 2.41
C PHE A 69 -2.89 3.48 3.92
N ILE A 70 -3.85 3.91 4.76
CA ILE A 70 -3.72 3.80 6.22
C ILE A 70 -3.76 2.34 6.65
N ASP A 71 -4.80 1.62 6.23
CA ASP A 71 -5.01 0.24 6.65
C ASP A 71 -3.87 -0.66 6.13
N GLY A 72 -3.39 -0.37 4.91
CA GLY A 72 -2.26 -1.04 4.29
C GLY A 72 -0.90 -0.70 4.91
N PHE A 73 -0.84 0.27 5.83
CA PHE A 73 0.40 0.68 6.50
C PHE A 73 0.40 0.31 7.99
N GLU A 74 -0.63 0.68 8.75
CA GLU A 74 -0.63 0.59 10.21
C GLU A 74 -0.53 -0.84 10.73
N THR A 75 -1.34 -1.75 10.16
CA THR A 75 -1.36 -3.15 10.57
C THR A 75 -0.06 -3.88 10.23
N PRO A 76 0.42 -3.90 8.96
CA PRO A 76 1.65 -4.61 8.62
C PRO A 76 2.89 -3.99 9.27
N SER A 77 2.96 -2.66 9.42
CA SER A 77 4.10 -2.02 10.10
C SER A 77 4.21 -2.46 11.57
N SER A 78 3.09 -2.57 12.27
CA SER A 78 3.05 -3.08 13.65
C SER A 78 3.49 -4.55 13.72
N ILE A 79 2.99 -5.40 12.81
CA ILE A 79 3.40 -6.81 12.74
C ILE A 79 4.90 -6.93 12.46
N MET A 80 5.42 -6.20 11.48
CA MET A 80 6.84 -6.17 11.13
C MET A 80 7.70 -5.70 12.31
N MET A 81 7.25 -4.68 13.03
CA MET A 81 7.95 -4.18 14.22
C MET A 81 8.12 -5.29 15.27
N PHE A 82 7.05 -6.01 15.62
CA PHE A 82 7.13 -7.12 16.57
C PHE A 82 7.97 -8.28 16.05
N ALA A 83 7.80 -8.65 14.77
CA ALA A 83 8.58 -9.72 14.15
C ALA A 83 10.09 -9.41 14.18
N PHE A 84 10.47 -8.17 13.83
CA PHE A 84 11.86 -7.72 13.85
C PHE A 84 12.41 -7.64 15.28
N TYR A 85 11.60 -7.21 16.24
CA TYR A 85 11.98 -7.20 17.65
C TYR A 85 12.30 -8.60 18.17
N GLU A 86 11.42 -9.58 17.90
CA GLU A 86 11.66 -10.97 18.31
C GLU A 86 12.86 -11.58 17.59
N MET A 87 13.05 -11.31 16.29
CA MET A 87 14.25 -11.76 15.58
C MET A 87 15.54 -11.13 16.12
N ALA A 88 15.52 -9.85 16.52
CA ALA A 88 16.69 -9.20 17.10
C ALA A 88 17.10 -9.79 18.47
N LYS A 89 16.14 -10.38 19.19
CA LYS A 89 16.40 -11.06 20.47
C LYS A 89 16.79 -12.52 20.33
N ASN A 90 16.42 -13.16 19.22
CA ASN A 90 16.64 -14.58 18.94
C ASN A 90 17.48 -14.72 17.67
N GLN A 91 18.80 -14.64 17.83
CA GLN A 91 19.75 -14.59 16.72
C GLN A 91 19.71 -15.86 15.84
N ASP A 92 19.44 -17.01 16.44
CA ASP A 92 19.23 -18.29 15.77
C ASP A 92 18.05 -18.26 14.79
N ILE A 93 16.93 -17.64 15.19
CA ILE A 93 15.76 -17.43 14.32
C ILE A 93 16.13 -16.47 13.19
N GLN A 94 16.80 -15.36 13.50
CA GLN A 94 17.21 -14.39 12.48
C GLN A 94 18.15 -15.01 11.44
N ASP A 95 19.10 -15.85 11.88
CA ASP A 95 20.05 -16.52 11.00
C ASP A 95 19.34 -17.54 10.10
N LYS A 96 18.38 -18.29 10.64
CA LYS A 96 17.54 -19.23 9.86
C LYS A 96 16.74 -18.50 8.77
N VAL A 97 16.04 -17.42 9.12
CA VAL A 97 15.27 -16.62 8.14
C VAL A 97 16.18 -16.04 7.06
N ARG A 98 17.37 -15.55 7.44
CA ARG A 98 18.35 -15.03 6.48
C ARG A 98 18.85 -16.12 5.53
N GLU A 99 19.04 -17.34 6.02
CA GLU A 99 19.41 -18.49 5.20
C GLU A 99 18.28 -18.88 4.24
N GLU A 100 17.03 -18.91 4.68
CA GLU A 100 15.85 -19.12 3.83
C GLU A 100 15.78 -18.10 2.69
N ILE A 101 15.90 -16.81 3.00
CA ILE A 101 15.93 -15.74 1.98
C ILE A 101 17.07 -15.96 0.99
N ARG A 102 18.29 -16.25 1.47
CA ARG A 102 19.45 -16.49 0.59
C ARG A 102 19.23 -17.71 -0.31
N ARG A 103 18.65 -18.79 0.21
CA ARG A 103 18.32 -19.99 -0.56
C ARG A 103 17.28 -19.71 -1.64
N ALA A 104 16.20 -18.99 -1.29
CA ALA A 104 15.19 -18.57 -2.24
C ALA A 104 15.81 -17.71 -3.36
N VAL A 105 16.58 -16.68 -3.00
CA VAL A 105 17.25 -15.79 -3.98
C VAL A 105 18.20 -16.57 -4.90
N ALA A 106 19.02 -17.48 -4.36
CA ALA A 106 19.95 -18.28 -5.15
C ALA A 106 19.21 -19.24 -6.10
N LYS A 107 18.11 -19.86 -5.64
CA LYS A 107 17.30 -20.79 -6.43
C LYS A 107 16.72 -20.14 -7.70
N TYR A 108 16.37 -18.86 -7.62
CA TYR A 108 15.79 -18.12 -8.76
C TYR A 108 16.81 -17.21 -9.46
N ASP A 109 18.12 -17.44 -9.28
CA ASP A 109 19.20 -16.65 -9.90
C ASP A 109 19.04 -15.14 -9.69
N GLY A 110 18.61 -14.75 -8.49
CA GLY A 110 18.31 -13.36 -8.14
C GLY A 110 16.95 -12.83 -8.62
N ASN A 111 16.22 -13.58 -9.44
CA ASN A 111 14.90 -13.18 -9.96
C ASN A 111 13.77 -13.62 -9.02
N ILE A 112 13.52 -12.82 -7.99
CA ILE A 112 12.38 -13.03 -7.09
C ILE A 112 11.08 -12.68 -7.82
N THR A 113 10.19 -13.65 -7.98
CA THR A 113 8.83 -13.45 -8.52
C THR A 113 7.80 -13.74 -7.44
N TYR A 114 6.52 -13.46 -7.70
CA TYR A 114 5.44 -13.81 -6.76
C TYR A 114 5.41 -15.31 -6.43
N ASP A 115 5.76 -16.16 -7.40
CA ASP A 115 5.77 -17.62 -7.24
C ASP A 115 6.98 -18.12 -6.44
N THR A 116 8.00 -17.29 -6.23
CA THR A 116 9.20 -17.64 -5.46
C THR A 116 8.85 -18.10 -4.04
N ASP A 117 7.85 -17.49 -3.41
CA ASP A 117 7.46 -17.74 -2.01
C ASP A 117 6.38 -18.84 -1.84
N LEU A 118 5.56 -19.09 -2.88
CA LEU A 118 4.42 -20.02 -2.78
C LEU A 118 4.83 -21.50 -2.76
N TYR A 119 5.96 -21.86 -3.38
CA TYR A 119 6.41 -23.25 -3.44
C TYR A 119 7.18 -23.71 -2.19
N GLU A 120 7.58 -22.80 -1.28
CA GLU A 120 8.24 -23.17 -0.02
C GLU A 120 7.29 -23.15 1.19
N SER A 121 6.09 -22.56 1.05
CA SER A 121 5.09 -22.51 2.11
C SER A 121 4.29 -23.81 2.31
N SER A 122 4.68 -24.91 1.65
CA SER A 122 4.16 -26.25 1.94
C SER A 122 4.86 -26.83 3.18
N PHE A 123 4.55 -26.26 4.35
CA PHE A 123 4.75 -26.91 5.64
C PHE A 123 3.59 -27.85 5.96
#